data_AF-A0A8J2Y9T1-F1
#
_entry.id   AF-A0A8J2Y9T1-F1
#
_cell.length_a   1.000
_cell.length_b   1.000
_cell.length_c   1.000
_cell.angle_alpha   90.00
_cell.angle_beta   90.00
_cell.angle_gamma   90.00
#
_symmetry.space_group_name_H-M   'P 1'
#
loop_
_entity.id
_entity.type
_entity.pdbx_description
1 polymer ?
#
loop_
_entity_poly.entity_id
_entity_poly.type
_entity_poly.pdbx_seq_one_letter_code
_entity_poly.pdbx_strand_id
1 'polypeptide(L)'
;MSVYGDAMIESRYPIKKELYSEEDDRWFNGLDDVNLTAIKVIPQKAFYWDKTKNKFINMLEETLGTVTGETKDNFKKGKIEVE
;
A
#
# COMPACT_ATOMS: atom_id res chain seq x y z
N MET A 1 -4.09 0.27 -5.23
CA MET A 1 -5.16 0.51 -4.24
C MET A 1 -5.28 2.01 -4.00
N SER A 2 -6.48 2.50 -3.70
CA SER A 2 -6.76 3.88 -3.29
C SER A 2 -7.56 3.85 -1.99
N VAL A 3 -7.24 4.73 -1.04
CA VAL A 3 -7.86 4.77 0.29
C VAL A 3 -8.34 6.19 0.56
N TYR A 4 -9.56 6.32 1.08
CA TYR A 4 -10.21 7.55 1.50
C TYR A 4 -10.54 7.46 2.99
N GLY A 5 -10.23 8.51 3.74
CA GLY A 5 -10.47 8.58 5.18
C GLY A 5 -9.74 9.76 5.81
N ASP A 6 -9.66 9.75 7.13
CA ASP A 6 -9.05 10.83 7.93
C ASP A 6 -7.58 10.53 8.26
N ALA A 7 -6.81 11.59 8.48
CA ALA A 7 -5.45 11.49 8.98
C ALA A 7 -5.28 12.38 10.21
N MET A 8 -4.54 11.88 11.19
CA MET A 8 -4.23 12.61 12.43
C MET A 8 -2.79 12.37 12.85
N ILE A 9 -2.24 13.34 13.58
CA ILE A 9 -0.92 13.23 14.20
C ILE A 9 -1.01 12.24 15.37
N GLU A 10 -0.07 11.30 15.41
CA GLU A 10 0.09 10.35 16.49
C GLU A 10 1.38 10.68 17.26
N SER A 11 1.23 11.17 18.48
CA SER A 11 2.36 11.61 19.30
C SER A 11 2.82 10.56 20.32
N ARG A 12 2.11 9.42 20.44
CA ARG A 12 2.45 8.38 21.43
C ARG A 12 3.81 7.75 21.13
N TYR A 13 4.73 7.87 22.08
CA TYR A 13 6.07 7.30 22.00
C TYR A 13 6.10 5.78 21.69
N PRO A 14 5.23 4.93 22.30
CA PRO A 14 5.22 3.51 21.96
C PRO A 14 4.98 3.24 20.47
N ILE A 15 4.10 4.00 19.82
CA ILE A 15 3.79 3.85 18.39
C ILE A 15 4.96 4.31 17.54
N LYS A 16 5.57 5.46 17.88
CA LYS A 16 6.78 5.93 17.20
C LYS A 16 7.90 4.88 17.29
N LYS A 17 8.11 4.30 18.47
CA LYS A 17 9.14 3.27 18.70
C LYS A 17 8.86 1.98 17.92
N GLU A 18 7.59 1.60 17.77
CA GLU A 18 7.18 0.41 17.03
C GLU A 18 7.35 0.58 15.51
N LEU A 19 7.08 1.77 14.98
CA LEU A 19 7.14 2.06 13.55
C LEU A 19 8.54 2.45 13.05
N TYR A 20 9.40 2.99 13.94
CA TYR A 20 10.73 3.45 13.58
C TYR A 20 11.69 2.28 13.30
N SER A 21 12.48 2.42 12.24
CA SER A 21 13.49 1.45 11.81
C SER A 21 14.83 2.13 11.52
N GLU A 22 15.93 1.36 11.46
CA GLU A 22 17.26 1.90 11.13
C GLU A 22 17.29 2.57 9.74
N GLU A 23 16.40 2.19 8.82
CA GLU A 23 16.31 2.81 7.50
C GLU A 23 15.82 4.27 7.54
N ASP A 24 15.10 4.64 8.61
CA ASP A 24 14.53 5.97 8.81
C ASP A 24 15.60 7.00 9.21
N ASP A 25 16.76 6.56 9.71
CA ASP A 25 17.91 7.41 10.02
C ASP A 25 18.49 8.13 8.78
N ARG A 26 18.06 7.75 7.58
CA ARG A 26 18.37 8.50 6.35
C ARG A 26 17.69 9.87 6.28
N TRP A 27 16.62 10.06 7.06
CA TRP A 27 15.82 11.29 7.08
C TRP A 27 15.75 11.93 8.47
N PHE A 28 15.89 11.15 9.54
CA PHE A 28 15.75 11.61 10.92
C PHE A 28 17.00 11.32 11.74
N ASN A 29 17.17 12.04 12.85
CA ASN A 29 18.29 11.86 13.78
C ASN A 29 17.89 10.91 14.93
N GLY A 30 17.32 9.76 14.59
CA GLY A 30 16.83 8.79 15.56
C GLY A 30 15.40 9.05 16.06
N LEU A 31 14.95 8.15 16.95
CA LEU A 31 13.59 8.13 17.49
C LEU A 31 13.20 9.40 18.27
N ASP A 32 14.18 10.13 18.79
CA ASP A 32 14.00 11.35 19.59
C ASP A 32 14.09 12.64 18.75
N ASP A 33 14.16 12.55 17.41
CA ASP A 33 14.17 13.73 16.54
C ASP A 33 12.89 14.55 16.71
N VAL A 34 13.03 15.86 16.95
CA VAL A 34 11.90 16.80 17.12
C VAL A 34 11.02 16.94 15.88
N ASN A 35 11.56 16.59 14.71
CA ASN A 35 10.85 16.59 13.43
C ASN A 35 10.17 15.25 13.13
N LEU A 36 10.42 14.21 13.94
CA LEU A 36 9.81 12.90 13.76
C LEU A 36 8.37 12.89 14.29
N THR A 37 7.41 12.66 13.39
CA THR A 37 6.00 12.57 13.71
C THR A 37 5.37 11.37 13.03
N ALA A 38 4.63 10.55 13.80
CA ALA A 38 3.82 9.49 13.22
C ALA A 38 2.48 10.04 12.74
N ILE A 39 1.98 9.51 11.63
CA ILE A 39 0.67 9.85 11.08
C ILE A 39 -0.20 8.61 11.17
N LYS A 40 -1.33 8.72 11.87
CA LYS A 40 -2.37 7.69 11.91
C LYS A 40 -3.38 7.98 10.82
N VAL A 41 -3.54 7.03 9.89
CA VAL A 41 -4.60 7.05 8.88
C VAL A 41 -5.76 6.20 9.36
N ILE A 42 -6.98 6.71 9.28
CA ILE A 42 -8.22 6.00 9.59
C ILE A 42 -9.01 5.85 8.29
N PRO A 43 -8.88 4.69 7.61
CA PRO A 43 -9.61 4.42 6.37
C PRO A 43 -11.12 4.35 6.61
N GLN A 44 -11.89 4.97 5.72
CA GLN A 44 -13.35 4.84 5.67
C GLN A 44 -13.78 4.05 4.43
N LYS A 45 -13.10 4.27 3.30
CA LYS A 45 -13.36 3.58 2.02
C LYS A 45 -12.05 3.22 1.36
N ALA A 46 -11.99 2.05 0.74
CA ALA A 46 -10.85 1.65 -0.07
C ALA A 46 -11.31 1.03 -1.40
N PHE A 47 -10.56 1.31 -2.45
CA PHE A 47 -10.70 0.68 -3.75
C PHE A 47 -9.43 -0.13 -4.01
N TYR A 48 -9.57 -1.44 -4.13
CA TYR A 48 -8.45 -2.31 -4.45
C TYR A 48 -8.50 -2.75 -5.92
N TRP A 49 -7.31 -2.94 -6.46
CA TRP A 49 -7.08 -3.58 -7.75
C TRP A 49 -5.86 -4.45 -7.56
N ASP A 50 -6.05 -5.76 -7.57
CA ASP A 50 -4.99 -6.72 -7.35
C ASP A 50 -4.86 -7.68 -8.54
N LYS A 51 -3.64 -8.12 -8.82
CA LYS A 51 -3.37 -9.10 -9.85
C LYS A 51 -3.84 -10.45 -9.35
N THR A 52 -4.70 -11.11 -10.13
CA THR A 52 -5.24 -12.43 -9.74
C THR A 52 -4.25 -13.58 -9.89
N LYS A 53 -3.14 -13.34 -10.59
CA LYS A 53 -2.18 -14.36 -11.01
C LYS A 53 -0.75 -13.91 -10.73
N ASN A 54 0.13 -14.89 -10.49
CA ASN A 54 1.55 -14.66 -10.29
C ASN A 54 2.22 -14.10 -11.57
N LYS A 55 3.39 -13.46 -11.40
CA LYS A 55 4.11 -12.76 -12.48
C LYS A 55 4.42 -13.67 -13.68
N PHE A 56 4.71 -14.95 -13.44
CA PHE A 56 5.05 -15.93 -14.47
C PHE A 56 3.86 -16.30 -15.36
N ILE A 57 2.69 -16.57 -14.77
CA ILE A 57 1.48 -16.88 -15.54
C ILE A 57 1.02 -15.65 -16.34
N ASN A 58 1.13 -14.44 -15.78
CA ASN A 58 0.82 -13.22 -16.53
C ASN A 58 1.70 -13.05 -17.78
N MET A 59 3.02 -13.31 -17.65
CA MET A 59 3.94 -13.21 -18.79
C MET A 59 3.62 -14.23 -19.89
N LEU A 60 3.26 -15.47 -19.52
CA LEU A 60 2.82 -16.49 -20.47
C LEU A 60 1.54 -16.07 -21.19
N GLU A 61 0.55 -15.55 -20.47
CA GLU A 61 -0.70 -15.10 -21.06
C GLU A 61 -0.55 -13.84 -21.93
N GLU A 62 0.30 -12.89 -21.56
CA GLU A 62 0.63 -11.72 -22.38
C GLU A 62 1.31 -12.14 -23.70
N THR A 63 2.23 -13.11 -23.63
CA THR A 63 2.89 -13.66 -24.83
C THR A 63 1.90 -14.38 -25.73
N LEU A 64 1.03 -15.23 -25.16
CA LEU A 64 0.00 -15.94 -25.92
C LEU A 64 -1.07 -15.00 -26.46
N GLY A 65 -1.54 -14.03 -25.68
CA GLY A 65 -2.55 -13.05 -26.05
C GLY A 65 -2.10 -12.09 -27.16
N THR A 66 -0.79 -11.80 -27.23
CA THR A 66 -0.21 -11.06 -28.36
C THR A 66 -0.26 -11.87 -29.66
N VAL A 67 -0.15 -13.21 -29.56
CA VAL A 67 -0.21 -14.12 -30.72
C VAL A 67 -1.66 -14.39 -31.14
N THR A 68 -2.59 -14.51 -30.19
CA THR A 68 -4.00 -14.83 -30.46
C THR A 68 -4.91 -13.60 -30.61
N GLY A 69 -4.44 -12.40 -30.25
CA GLY A 69 -5.22 -11.17 -30.27
C GLY A 69 -6.22 -11.01 -29.11
N GLU A 70 -6.25 -11.95 -28.17
CA GLU A 70 -7.16 -11.92 -27.02
C GLU A 70 -6.44 -11.40 -25.76
N THR A 71 -6.91 -10.27 -25.21
CA THR A 71 -6.45 -9.75 -23.92
C THR A 71 -7.46 -10.11 -22.82
N LYS A 72 -7.01 -10.85 -21.79
CA LYS A 72 -7.83 -11.18 -20.61
C LYS A 72 -7.61 -10.12 -19.52
N ASP A 73 -8.70 -9.54 -18.99
CA ASP A 73 -8.61 -8.63 -17.83
C ASP A 73 -8.28 -9.47 -16.57
N ASN A 74 -7.00 -9.43 -16.16
CA ASN A 74 -6.44 -10.28 -15.11
C ASN A 74 -6.49 -9.63 -13.71
N PHE A 75 -7.24 -8.54 -13.53
CA PHE A 75 -7.31 -7.79 -12.28
C PHE A 75 -8.60 -8.07 -11.51
N LYS A 76 -8.48 -8.43 -10.22
CA LYS A 76 -9.59 -8.41 -9.27
C LYS A 76 -9.71 -6.98 -8.74
N LYS A 77 -10.89 -6.39 -8.91
CA LYS A 77 -11.20 -5.03 -8.46
C LYS A 77 -12.39 -5.07 -7.52
N GLY A 78 -12.41 -4.23 -6.51
CA GLY A 78 -13.53 -4.13 -5.58
C GLY A 78 -13.48 -2.90 -4.70
N LYS A 79 -14.62 -2.59 -4.09
CA LYS A 79 -14.77 -1.53 -3.07
C LYS A 79 -14.87 -2.19 -1.71
N ILE A 80 -14.20 -1.60 -0.72
CA ILE A 80 -14.28 -1.97 0.68
C ILE A 80 -14.81 -0.74 1.41
N GLU A 81 -15.90 -0.93 2.14
CA GLU A 81 -16.40 0.05 3.11
C GLU A 81 -16.02 -0.45 4.49
N VAL A 82 -15.40 0.41 5.28
CA VAL A 82 -14.97 0.11 6.65
C VAL A 82 -16.01 0.73 7.58
N GLU A 83 -16.79 -0.12 8.28
CA GLU A 83 -17.70 0.30 9.35
C GLU A 83 -16.95 0.70 10.62
#